data_AF-A0A7C6AGR8-F1
#
_entry.id   AF-A0A7C6AGR8-F1
#
_cell.length_a   1.000
_cell.length_b   1.000
_cell.length_c   1.000
_cell.angle_alpha   90.00
_cell.angle_beta   90.00
_cell.angle_gamma   90.00
#
_symmetry.space_group_name_H-M   'P 1'
#
loop_
_entity.id
_entity.type
_entity.pdbx_description
1 polymer ?
#
loop_
_entity_poly.entity_id
_entity_poly.type
_entity_poly.pdbx_seq_one_letter_code
_entity_poly.pdbx_strand_id
1 'polypeptide(L)'
;MKSEGLTFSRKDYVSLYKFKKLLKELESKEGRGTELISLYIPPNKPVSDVIGYLRQEYATAANIKSKSTRKNVQDAIESAIQRLKLFDRAGPTGLVIFSGAIPQDGGAGTEKIEVYHVIPPEPINLLLYRCDSKFYLEPLKELLKEKDVYGVLVIDNEEAAVAVVRGRRIVELKKFTSGVPGKHHAGGQSARRFERLREM
;
A
#
# COMPACT_ATOMS: atom_id res chain seq x y z
N MET A 1 -8.69 14.86 29.25
CA MET A 1 -7.67 14.29 28.34
C MET A 1 -8.19 14.45 26.93
N LYS A 2 -7.50 15.22 26.08
CA LYS A 2 -7.99 15.72 24.79
C LYS A 2 -8.34 14.56 23.85
N SER A 3 -9.57 14.57 23.35
CA SER A 3 -10.03 13.78 22.22
C SER A 3 -9.39 14.33 20.95
N GLU A 4 -8.33 13.69 20.48
CA GLU A 4 -7.84 13.88 19.11
C GLU A 4 -8.82 13.17 18.16
N GLY A 5 -9.91 13.86 17.83
CA GLY A 5 -10.74 13.48 16.69
C GLY A 5 -9.88 13.46 15.43
N LEU A 6 -10.09 12.45 14.58
CA LEU A 6 -9.44 12.28 13.28
C LEU A 6 -9.74 13.52 12.41
N THR A 7 -8.90 14.54 12.52
CA THR A 7 -9.01 15.78 11.76
C THR A 7 -8.29 15.56 10.45
N PHE A 8 -9.04 15.28 9.37
CA PHE A 8 -8.48 15.22 8.02
C PHE A 8 -7.92 16.61 7.68
N SER A 9 -6.60 16.71 7.55
CA SER A 9 -5.93 17.99 7.32
C SER A 9 -6.20 18.47 5.90
N ARG A 10 -6.27 19.78 5.69
CA ARG A 10 -6.37 20.40 4.35
C ARG A 10 -5.21 19.96 3.43
N LYS A 11 -4.06 19.58 4.01
CA LYS A 11 -2.92 18.98 3.30
C LYS A 11 -3.24 17.62 2.67
N ASP A 12 -4.14 16.86 3.26
CA ASP A 12 -4.48 15.50 2.80
C ASP A 12 -5.29 15.56 1.50
N TYR A 13 -6.23 16.50 1.39
CA TYR A 13 -7.02 16.69 0.16
C TYR A 13 -6.19 17.12 -1.05
N VAL A 14 -5.24 18.05 -0.87
CA VAL A 14 -4.34 18.48 -1.95
C VAL A 14 -3.43 17.33 -2.39
N SER A 15 -2.92 16.56 -1.42
CA SER A 15 -2.05 15.41 -1.70
C SER A 15 -2.82 14.30 -2.41
N LEU A 16 -4.04 14.00 -1.97
CA LEU A 16 -4.95 13.06 -2.64
C LEU A 16 -5.33 13.50 -4.05
N TYR A 17 -5.59 14.80 -4.25
CA TYR A 17 -5.87 15.33 -5.58
C TYR A 17 -4.68 15.17 -6.53
N LYS A 18 -3.47 15.51 -6.05
CA LYS A 18 -2.22 15.31 -6.82
C LYS A 18 -1.99 13.84 -7.15
N PHE A 19 -2.20 12.95 -6.18
CA PHE A 19 -2.09 11.51 -6.37
C PHE A 19 -3.11 10.99 -7.41
N LYS A 20 -4.38 11.40 -7.32
CA LYS A 20 -5.41 11.05 -8.31
C LYS A 20 -5.07 11.59 -9.71
N LYS A 21 -4.53 12.80 -9.81
CA LYS A 21 -4.09 13.39 -11.08
C LYS A 21 -2.91 12.60 -11.68
N LEU A 22 -1.94 12.24 -10.85
CA LEU A 22 -0.79 11.42 -11.27
C LEU A 22 -1.22 10.03 -11.75
N LEU A 23 -2.15 9.36 -11.05
CA LEU A 23 -2.66 8.07 -11.51
C LEU A 23 -3.39 8.17 -12.85
N LYS A 24 -4.16 9.24 -13.08
CA LYS A 24 -4.79 9.48 -14.39
C LYS A 24 -3.75 9.72 -15.49
N GLU A 25 -2.67 10.43 -15.19
CA GLU A 25 -1.57 10.63 -16.14
C GLU A 25 -0.92 9.28 -16.50
N LEU A 26 -0.56 8.47 -15.49
CA LEU A 26 0.03 7.15 -15.70
C LEU A 26 -0.92 6.20 -16.44
N GLU A 27 -2.22 6.27 -16.18
CA GLU A 27 -3.23 5.45 -16.85
C GLU A 27 -3.36 5.77 -18.34
N SER A 28 -3.08 7.02 -18.74
CA SER A 28 -3.09 7.42 -20.15
C SER A 28 -1.84 6.98 -20.93
N LYS A 29 -0.80 6.49 -20.24
CA LYS A 29 0.43 6.04 -20.88
C LYS A 29 0.28 4.60 -21.39
N GLU A 30 0.60 4.39 -22.67
CA GLU A 30 0.56 3.10 -23.32
C GLU A 30 1.82 2.89 -24.16
N GLY A 31 2.48 1.75 -23.97
CA GLY A 31 3.64 1.32 -24.74
C GLY A 31 3.23 0.65 -26.06
N ARG A 32 4.15 0.58 -27.02
CA ARG A 32 3.94 -0.14 -28.29
C ARG A 32 3.89 -1.66 -28.11
N GLY A 33 4.49 -2.16 -27.05
CA GLY A 33 4.53 -3.57 -26.68
C GLY A 33 4.67 -3.72 -25.17
N THR A 34 5.14 -4.86 -24.71
CA THR A 34 5.37 -5.14 -23.27
C THR A 34 6.64 -4.46 -22.76
N GLU A 35 6.60 -3.13 -22.64
CA GLU A 35 7.77 -2.27 -22.41
C GLU A 35 7.57 -1.27 -21.26
N LEU A 36 6.45 -1.38 -20.53
CA LEU A 36 6.14 -0.60 -19.35
C LEU A 36 6.24 -1.45 -18.08
N ILE A 37 7.15 -1.07 -17.20
CA ILE A 37 7.46 -1.73 -15.94
C ILE A 37 6.70 -1.05 -14.80
N SER A 38 6.05 -1.87 -13.98
CA SER A 38 5.42 -1.49 -12.73
C SER A 38 6.08 -2.26 -11.59
N LEU A 39 6.72 -1.54 -10.66
CA LEU A 39 7.41 -2.10 -9.53
C LEU A 39 6.82 -1.56 -8.23
N TYR A 40 6.25 -2.45 -7.43
CA TYR A 40 5.73 -2.16 -6.10
C TYR A 40 6.68 -2.71 -5.05
N ILE A 41 7.06 -1.85 -4.09
CA ILE A 41 8.00 -2.19 -3.02
C ILE A 41 7.28 -1.95 -1.68
N PRO A 42 7.14 -2.98 -0.84
CA PRO A 42 6.45 -2.84 0.43
C PRO A 42 7.27 -2.03 1.44
N PRO A 43 6.64 -1.52 2.50
CA PRO A 43 7.33 -0.88 3.61
C PRO A 43 8.45 -1.77 4.15
N ASN A 44 9.54 -1.14 4.60
CA ASN A 44 10.70 -1.79 5.23
C ASN A 44 11.50 -2.77 4.35
N LYS A 45 11.19 -2.93 3.06
CA LYS A 45 12.04 -3.70 2.15
C LYS A 45 13.31 -2.89 1.81
N PRO A 46 14.52 -3.47 1.95
CA PRO A 46 15.75 -2.80 1.55
C PRO A 46 15.79 -2.54 0.04
N VAL A 47 16.15 -1.32 -0.36
CA VAL A 47 16.25 -0.95 -1.78
C VAL A 47 17.37 -1.74 -2.48
N SER A 48 18.43 -2.09 -1.76
CA SER A 48 19.53 -2.94 -2.26
C SER A 48 19.05 -4.29 -2.80
N ASP A 49 18.15 -4.96 -2.07
CA ASP A 49 17.59 -6.24 -2.47
C ASP A 49 16.80 -6.11 -3.78
N VAL A 50 16.00 -5.04 -3.87
CA VAL A 50 15.18 -4.75 -5.04
C VAL A 50 16.06 -4.43 -6.25
N ILE A 51 17.13 -3.67 -6.08
CA ILE A 51 18.11 -3.42 -7.15
C ILE A 51 18.77 -4.73 -7.59
N GLY A 52 19.13 -5.61 -6.66
CA GLY A 52 19.66 -6.94 -6.97
C GLY A 52 18.70 -7.76 -7.81
N TYR A 53 17.42 -7.76 -7.45
CA TYR A 53 16.36 -8.43 -8.21
C TYR A 53 16.18 -7.82 -9.61
N LEU A 54 16.13 -6.49 -9.74
CA LEU A 54 16.03 -5.82 -11.05
C LEU A 54 17.22 -6.13 -11.97
N ARG A 55 18.43 -6.34 -11.43
CA ARG A 55 19.59 -6.77 -12.24
C ARG A 55 19.41 -8.19 -12.79
N GLN A 56 18.74 -9.07 -12.06
CA GLN A 56 18.39 -10.40 -12.57
C GLN A 56 17.35 -10.28 -13.70
N GLU A 57 16.32 -9.46 -13.51
CA GLU A 57 15.32 -9.17 -14.56
C GLU A 57 15.96 -8.55 -15.82
N TYR A 58 16.96 -7.69 -15.66
CA TYR A 58 17.74 -7.13 -16.77
C TYR A 58 18.45 -8.22 -17.59
N ALA A 59 19.06 -9.19 -16.90
CA ALA A 59 19.72 -10.31 -17.56
C ALA A 59 18.70 -11.22 -18.27
N THR A 60 17.54 -11.47 -17.65
CA THR A 60 16.45 -12.23 -18.27
C THR A 60 15.91 -11.54 -19.53
N ALA A 61 15.78 -10.21 -19.49
CA ALA A 61 15.32 -9.41 -20.63
C ALA A 61 16.22 -9.55 -21.87
N ALA A 62 17.50 -9.92 -21.70
CA ALA A 62 18.42 -10.14 -22.82
C ALA A 62 17.94 -11.25 -23.80
N ASN A 63 17.11 -12.18 -23.31
CA ASN A 63 16.54 -13.27 -24.09
C ASN A 63 15.31 -12.88 -24.93
N ILE A 64 14.83 -11.65 -24.81
CA ILE A 64 13.72 -11.16 -25.65
C ILE A 64 14.14 -11.17 -27.12
N LYS A 65 13.32 -11.80 -27.97
CA LYS A 65 13.59 -12.00 -29.41
C LYS A 65 13.58 -10.69 -30.19
N SER A 66 12.62 -9.81 -29.91
CA SER A 66 12.50 -8.50 -30.56
C SER A 66 13.63 -7.57 -30.08
N LYS A 67 14.47 -7.09 -31.01
CA LYS A 67 15.60 -6.23 -30.70
C LYS A 67 15.17 -4.90 -30.07
N SER A 68 14.11 -4.27 -30.59
CA SER A 68 13.57 -3.01 -30.07
C SER A 68 13.02 -3.21 -28.66
N THR A 69 12.14 -4.20 -28.47
CA THR A 69 11.52 -4.49 -27.17
C THR A 69 12.54 -4.88 -26.12
N ARG A 70 13.54 -5.69 -26.48
CA ARG A 70 14.65 -6.02 -25.59
C ARG A 70 15.36 -4.77 -25.09
N LYS A 71 15.73 -3.86 -26.00
CA LYS A 71 16.41 -2.61 -25.65
C LYS A 71 15.52 -1.75 -24.75
N ASN A 72 14.26 -1.56 -25.12
CA ASN A 72 13.32 -0.73 -24.38
C ASN A 72 13.08 -1.24 -22.95
N VAL A 73 12.94 -2.56 -22.78
CA VAL A 73 12.82 -3.18 -21.44
C VAL A 73 14.11 -3.01 -20.64
N GLN A 74 15.27 -3.26 -21.23
CA GLN A 74 16.56 -3.09 -20.56
C GLN A 74 16.79 -1.63 -20.11
N ASP A 75 16.54 -0.67 -20.99
CA ASP A 75 16.67 0.77 -20.70
C ASP A 75 15.67 1.21 -19.61
N ALA A 76 14.45 0.65 -19.60
CA ALA A 76 13.45 0.91 -18.57
C ALA A 76 13.86 0.34 -17.19
N ILE A 77 14.40 -0.89 -17.15
CA ILE A 77 14.93 -1.48 -15.92
C ILE A 77 16.08 -0.63 -15.38
N GLU A 78 17.00 -0.21 -16.26
CA GLU A 78 18.13 0.62 -15.85
C GLU A 78 17.66 1.96 -15.30
N SER A 79 16.71 2.63 -15.97
CA SER A 79 16.09 3.87 -15.50
C SER A 79 15.41 3.70 -14.14
N ALA A 80 14.69 2.59 -13.92
CA ALA A 80 14.10 2.26 -12.62
C ALA A 80 15.16 2.06 -11.53
N ILE A 81 16.27 1.37 -11.82
CA ILE A 81 17.40 1.21 -10.90
C ILE A 81 18.01 2.57 -10.55
N GLN A 82 18.25 3.45 -11.53
CA GLN A 82 18.81 4.78 -11.26
C GLN A 82 17.86 5.62 -10.39
N ARG A 83 16.55 5.52 -10.62
CA ARG A 83 15.55 6.18 -9.76
C ARG A 83 15.56 5.62 -8.35
N LEU A 84 15.69 4.31 -8.17
CA LEU A 84 15.73 3.67 -6.85
C LEU A 84 16.95 4.07 -6.03
N LYS A 85 18.11 4.30 -6.65
CA LYS A 85 19.33 4.76 -5.94
C LYS A 85 19.16 6.11 -5.23
N LEU A 86 18.14 6.89 -5.57
CA LEU A 86 17.82 8.14 -4.87
C LEU A 86 17.17 7.90 -3.50
N PHE A 87 16.83 6.66 -3.16
CA PHE A 87 16.15 6.28 -1.92
C PHE A 87 16.98 5.28 -1.12
N ASP A 88 17.23 5.58 0.15
CA ASP A 88 17.88 4.63 1.06
C ASP A 88 16.95 3.46 1.44
N ARG A 89 15.64 3.73 1.50
CA ARG A 89 14.58 2.77 1.88
C ARG A 89 13.27 3.11 1.19
N ALA A 90 12.38 2.12 1.03
CA ALA A 90 11.05 2.32 0.44
C ALA A 90 10.12 3.24 1.27
N GLY A 91 10.47 3.55 2.52
CA GLY A 91 9.66 4.41 3.40
C GLY A 91 8.54 3.66 4.14
N PRO A 92 7.73 4.38 4.94
CA PRO A 92 6.72 3.78 5.82
C PRO A 92 5.46 3.29 5.09
N THR A 93 5.16 3.85 3.91
CA THR A 93 4.00 3.47 3.09
C THR A 93 4.39 2.62 1.87
N GLY A 94 5.69 2.37 1.69
CA GLY A 94 6.23 1.71 0.50
C GLY A 94 6.58 2.70 -0.61
N LEU A 95 7.11 2.16 -1.69
CA LEU A 95 7.57 2.92 -2.86
C LEU A 95 7.13 2.20 -4.13
N VAL A 96 6.59 2.96 -5.08
CA VAL A 96 6.21 2.42 -6.40
C VAL A 96 7.00 3.13 -7.48
N ILE A 97 7.61 2.36 -8.39
CA ILE A 97 8.32 2.87 -9.55
C ILE A 97 7.60 2.42 -10.82
N PHE A 98 7.34 3.35 -11.71
CA PHE A 98 6.87 3.10 -13.06
C PHE A 98 7.95 3.55 -14.03
N SER A 99 8.37 2.68 -14.96
CA SER A 99 9.32 3.08 -15.99
C SER A 99 9.05 2.35 -17.29
N GLY A 100 9.27 3.00 -18.42
CA GLY A 100 9.06 2.35 -19.70
C GLY A 100 9.23 3.27 -20.88
N ALA A 101 9.28 2.66 -22.06
CA ALA A 101 9.37 3.35 -23.33
C ALA A 101 7.99 3.86 -23.76
N ILE A 102 7.81 5.17 -23.78
CA ILE A 102 6.56 5.81 -24.16
C ILE A 102 6.68 6.34 -25.58
N PRO A 103 5.82 5.87 -26.51
CA PRO A 103 5.80 6.33 -27.90
C PRO A 103 5.65 7.85 -28.00
N GLN A 104 6.36 8.44 -28.95
CA GLN A 104 6.18 9.83 -29.34
C GLN A 104 5.53 9.88 -30.73
N ASP A 105 5.04 11.07 -31.12
CA ASP A 105 4.32 11.30 -32.37
C ASP A 105 5.14 11.03 -33.65
N GLY A 106 6.45 10.75 -33.51
CA GLY A 106 7.40 10.56 -34.61
C GLY A 106 7.52 9.13 -35.17
N GLY A 107 6.66 8.19 -34.79
CA GLY A 107 6.70 6.81 -35.30
C GLY A 107 7.64 5.87 -34.52
N ALA A 108 7.88 4.67 -35.05
CA ALA A 108 8.63 3.61 -34.36
C ALA A 108 10.10 3.98 -34.16
N GLY A 109 10.64 3.77 -32.95
CA GLY A 109 12.01 4.12 -32.62
C GLY A 109 12.18 5.53 -32.01
N THR A 110 11.09 6.29 -31.87
CA THR A 110 11.08 7.60 -31.20
C THR A 110 10.65 7.52 -29.75
N GLU A 111 10.54 6.31 -29.19
CA GLU A 111 10.09 6.11 -27.83
C GLU A 111 11.05 6.76 -26.84
N LYS A 112 10.49 7.45 -25.85
CA LYS A 112 11.26 8.07 -24.77
C LYS A 112 11.08 7.25 -23.50
N ILE A 113 12.20 6.90 -22.86
CA ILE A 113 12.15 6.27 -21.55
C ILE A 113 11.72 7.32 -20.53
N GLU A 114 10.59 7.06 -19.89
CA GLU A 114 10.10 7.85 -18.77
C GLU A 114 10.19 7.04 -17.48
N VAL A 115 10.35 7.74 -16.36
CA VAL A 115 10.40 7.13 -15.03
C VAL A 115 9.70 7.99 -14.00
N TYR A 116 8.76 7.38 -13.30
CA TYR A 116 7.94 7.98 -12.27
C TYR A 116 8.14 7.21 -10.97
N HIS A 117 8.13 7.93 -9.86
CA HIS A 117 8.08 7.31 -8.55
C HIS A 117 6.86 7.85 -7.80
N VAL A 118 6.24 7.00 -7.00
CA VAL A 118 5.03 7.33 -6.25
C VAL A 118 5.20 6.81 -4.83
N ILE A 119 4.98 7.69 -3.86
CA ILE A 119 4.86 7.32 -2.45
C ILE A 119 3.36 7.18 -2.16
N PRO A 120 2.86 5.96 -1.90
CA PRO A 120 1.44 5.76 -1.62
C PRO A 120 0.98 6.52 -0.36
N PRO A 121 -0.27 7.02 -0.32
CA PRO A 121 -0.82 7.69 0.86
C PRO A 121 -1.10 6.72 2.03
N GLU A 122 -1.34 5.44 1.72
CA GLU A 122 -1.54 4.36 2.69
C GLU A 122 -0.54 3.21 2.38
N PRO A 123 -0.07 2.45 3.38
CA PRO A 123 0.90 1.38 3.17
C PRO A 123 0.44 0.31 2.17
N ILE A 124 1.32 -0.06 1.23
CA ILE A 124 1.10 -1.16 0.29
C ILE A 124 2.02 -2.33 0.64
N ASN A 125 1.47 -3.40 1.22
CA ASN A 125 2.21 -4.61 1.56
C ASN A 125 2.30 -5.59 0.36
N LEU A 126 2.74 -5.09 -0.79
CA LEU A 126 2.88 -5.86 -2.03
C LEU A 126 4.28 -5.67 -2.61
N LEU A 127 4.99 -6.78 -2.83
CA LEU A 127 6.17 -6.81 -3.68
C LEU A 127 5.74 -7.37 -5.04
N LEU A 128 5.80 -6.55 -6.09
CA LEU A 128 5.39 -6.93 -7.43
C LEU A 128 6.31 -6.28 -8.46
N TYR A 129 6.77 -7.06 -9.41
CA TYR A 129 7.37 -6.60 -10.66
C TYR A 129 6.52 -7.11 -11.82
N ARG A 130 6.13 -6.21 -12.72
CA ARG A 130 5.35 -6.55 -13.91
C ARG A 130 5.78 -5.70 -15.09
N CYS A 131 5.96 -6.33 -16.25
CA CYS A 131 6.18 -5.65 -17.52
C CYS A 131 4.97 -5.91 -18.43
N ASP A 132 4.38 -4.85 -18.97
CA ASP A 132 3.17 -4.92 -19.80
C ASP A 132 3.13 -3.74 -20.80
N SER A 133 2.09 -3.63 -21.63
CA SER A 133 1.88 -2.46 -22.48
C SER A 133 1.28 -1.26 -21.76
N LYS A 134 0.75 -1.47 -20.55
CA LYS A 134 0.19 -0.44 -19.67
C LYS A 134 0.78 -0.55 -18.28
N PHE A 135 0.87 0.57 -17.57
CA PHE A 135 1.21 0.51 -16.15
C PHE A 135 0.11 -0.22 -15.37
N TYR A 136 0.51 -1.13 -14.49
CA TYR A 136 -0.39 -1.82 -13.60
C TYR A 136 -0.67 -0.92 -12.40
N LEU A 137 -1.88 -0.37 -12.33
CA LEU A 137 -2.26 0.69 -11.38
C LEU A 137 -3.28 0.23 -10.35
N GLU A 138 -3.82 -0.99 -10.49
CA GLU A 138 -4.89 -1.56 -9.69
C GLU A 138 -4.63 -1.42 -8.18
N PRO A 139 -3.45 -1.77 -7.63
CA PRO A 139 -3.19 -1.62 -6.20
C PRO A 139 -3.29 -0.17 -5.72
N LEU A 140 -2.93 0.82 -6.56
CA LEU A 140 -3.02 2.24 -6.21
C LEU A 140 -4.45 2.76 -6.35
N LYS A 141 -5.21 2.28 -7.34
CA LYS A 141 -6.62 2.60 -7.52
C LYS A 141 -7.47 2.09 -6.35
N GLU A 142 -7.13 0.94 -5.78
CA GLU A 142 -7.80 0.42 -4.58
C GLU A 142 -7.65 1.35 -3.36
N LEU A 143 -6.55 2.09 -3.25
CA LEU A 143 -6.36 3.07 -2.19
C LEU A 143 -7.26 4.30 -2.33
N LEU A 144 -7.70 4.61 -3.56
CA LEU A 144 -8.61 5.71 -3.85
C LEU A 144 -10.09 5.34 -3.69
N LYS A 145 -10.43 4.05 -3.63
CA LYS A 145 -11.81 3.63 -3.43
C LYS A 145 -12.26 4.08 -2.04
N GLU A 146 -13.43 4.69 -1.96
CA GLU A 146 -14.10 4.94 -0.68
C GLU A 146 -14.31 3.59 0.00
N LYS A 147 -13.86 3.49 1.25
CA LYS A 147 -14.03 2.30 2.08
C LYS A 147 -15.09 2.64 3.09
N ASP A 148 -16.11 1.80 3.19
CA ASP A 148 -17.05 1.88 4.30
C ASP A 148 -16.29 1.79 5.63
N VAL A 149 -16.68 2.65 6.56
CA VAL A 149 -16.08 2.74 7.89
C VAL A 149 -17.12 2.26 8.88
N TYR A 150 -16.85 1.13 9.52
CA TYR A 150 -17.72 0.55 10.55
C TYR A 150 -17.11 0.78 11.93
N GLY A 151 -17.93 1.21 12.88
CA GLY A 151 -17.60 1.12 14.31
C GLY A 151 -17.97 -0.26 14.82
N VAL A 152 -17.01 -0.94 15.47
CA VAL A 152 -17.23 -2.23 16.13
C VAL A 152 -17.08 -2.02 17.63
N LEU A 153 -18.12 -2.39 18.36
CA LEU A 153 -18.14 -2.42 19.81
C LEU A 153 -18.32 -3.87 20.24
N VAL A 154 -17.29 -4.43 20.87
CA VAL A 154 -17.33 -5.76 21.48
C VAL A 154 -17.49 -5.55 22.98
N ILE A 155 -18.49 -6.18 23.58
CA ILE A 155 -18.74 -6.13 25.03
C ILE A 155 -18.81 -7.56 25.54
N ASP A 156 -18.00 -7.85 26.54
CA ASP A 156 -18.07 -9.03 27.38
C ASP A 156 -18.24 -8.60 28.85
N ASN A 157 -18.50 -9.55 29.74
CA ASN A 157 -18.68 -9.31 31.17
C ASN A 157 -17.42 -8.77 31.83
N GLU A 158 -16.22 -9.13 31.35
CA GLU A 158 -14.94 -8.74 31.94
C GLU A 158 -14.28 -7.56 31.21
N GLU A 159 -14.55 -7.39 29.92
CA GLU A 159 -13.91 -6.37 29.09
C GLU A 159 -14.80 -5.90 27.93
N ALA A 160 -14.54 -4.68 27.46
CA ALA A 160 -15.14 -4.15 26.24
C ALA A 160 -14.06 -3.52 25.36
N ALA A 161 -14.22 -3.60 24.03
CA ALA A 161 -13.30 -3.00 23.08
C ALA A 161 -14.07 -2.21 22.01
N VAL A 162 -13.54 -1.03 21.69
CA VAL A 162 -14.00 -0.19 20.60
C VAL A 162 -12.94 -0.23 19.50
N ALA A 163 -13.36 -0.61 18.30
CA ALA A 163 -12.52 -0.62 17.12
C ALA A 163 -13.23 0.02 15.93
N VAL A 164 -12.46 0.51 14.97
CA VAL A 164 -12.95 0.99 13.68
C VAL A 164 -12.42 0.08 12.59
N VAL A 165 -13.32 -0.41 11.75
CA VAL A 165 -13.00 -1.21 10.58
C VAL A 165 -13.10 -0.31 9.35
N ARG A 166 -11.99 -0.14 8.64
CA ARG A 166 -11.91 0.62 7.38
C ARG A 166 -11.45 -0.31 6.26
N GLY A 167 -12.39 -0.82 5.47
CA GLY A 167 -12.13 -1.88 4.50
C GLY A 167 -11.59 -3.15 5.18
N ARG A 168 -10.37 -3.60 4.80
CA ARG A 168 -9.72 -4.80 5.39
C ARG A 168 -8.94 -4.53 6.68
N ARG A 169 -8.85 -3.27 7.13
CA ARG A 169 -8.03 -2.89 8.30
C ARG A 169 -8.91 -2.65 9.51
N ILE A 170 -8.56 -3.30 10.62
CA ILE A 170 -9.16 -3.06 11.94
C ILE A 170 -8.17 -2.18 12.73
N VAL A 171 -8.66 -1.08 13.28
CA VAL A 171 -7.91 -0.19 14.17
C VAL A 171 -8.62 -0.18 15.51
N GLU A 172 -8.01 -0.80 16.51
CA GLU A 172 -8.50 -0.73 17.88
C GLU A 172 -8.29 0.68 18.42
N LEU A 173 -9.37 1.30 18.92
CA LEU A 173 -9.33 2.65 19.50
C LEU A 173 -9.10 2.59 21.00
N LYS A 174 -9.86 1.72 21.69
CA LYS A 174 -9.80 1.65 23.16
C LYS A 174 -10.33 0.33 23.67
N LYS A 175 -9.63 -0.19 24.67
CA LYS A 175 -10.07 -1.30 25.51
C LYS A 175 -10.48 -0.81 26.89
N PHE A 176 -11.50 -1.42 27.45
CA PHE A 176 -12.06 -1.19 28.77
C PHE A 176 -12.09 -2.52 29.51
N THR A 177 -11.82 -2.48 30.80
CA THR A 177 -11.97 -3.63 31.70
C THR A 177 -13.08 -3.31 32.70
N SER A 178 -14.01 -4.25 32.93
CA SER A 178 -15.16 -4.03 33.80
C SER A 178 -14.78 -4.16 35.28
N GLY A 179 -13.75 -4.96 35.59
CA GLY A 179 -13.37 -5.29 36.97
C GLY A 179 -14.39 -6.19 37.67
N VAL A 180 -15.40 -6.69 36.96
CA VAL A 180 -16.44 -7.57 37.49
C VAL A 180 -15.85 -8.97 37.71
N PRO A 181 -15.98 -9.57 38.92
CA PRO A 181 -15.45 -10.89 39.19
C PRO A 181 -16.09 -11.98 38.32
N GLY A 182 -15.28 -12.92 37.83
CA GLY A 182 -15.71 -14.13 37.11
C GLY A 182 -16.65 -15.04 37.90
N LYS A 183 -17.20 -16.09 37.26
CA LYS A 183 -18.13 -17.01 37.95
C LYS A 183 -17.36 -17.75 39.04
N HIS A 184 -17.81 -17.64 40.29
CA HIS A 184 -17.24 -18.39 41.40
C HIS A 184 -18.06 -19.67 41.66
N HIS A 185 -17.37 -20.79 41.85
CA HIS A 185 -17.98 -22.10 42.18
C HIS A 185 -18.10 -22.33 43.70
N ALA A 186 -17.92 -21.28 44.51
CA ALA A 186 -17.93 -21.36 45.97
C ALA A 186 -19.37 -21.25 46.50
N GLY A 187 -19.91 -22.36 47.01
CA GLY A 187 -21.20 -22.40 47.71
C GLY A 187 -21.09 -21.99 49.19
N GLY A 188 -22.22 -21.66 49.80
CA GLY A 188 -22.33 -21.33 51.24
C GLY A 188 -22.80 -19.89 51.52
N GLN A 189 -22.60 -19.42 52.76
CA GLN A 189 -23.06 -18.09 53.22
C GLN A 189 -22.53 -16.92 52.36
N SER A 190 -21.36 -17.09 51.75
CA SER A 190 -20.71 -16.08 50.91
C SER A 190 -21.28 -16.01 49.48
N ALA A 191 -22.06 -17.01 49.03
CA ALA A 191 -22.57 -17.08 47.65
C ALA A 191 -23.43 -15.85 47.31
N ARG A 192 -24.38 -15.48 48.19
CA ARG A 192 -25.23 -14.29 48.04
C ARG A 192 -24.43 -12.98 48.03
N ARG A 193 -23.23 -12.94 48.63
CA ARG A 193 -22.36 -11.75 48.61
C ARG A 193 -21.70 -11.57 47.24
N PHE A 194 -21.26 -12.66 46.61
CA PHE A 194 -20.63 -12.61 45.28
C PHE A 194 -21.64 -12.36 44.16
N GLU A 195 -22.90 -12.83 44.29
CA GLU A 195 -23.98 -12.45 43.36
C GLU A 195 -24.28 -10.95 43.40
N ARG A 196 -24.41 -10.35 44.59
CA ARG A 196 -24.64 -8.90 44.72
C ARG A 196 -23.52 -8.04 44.14
N LEU A 197 -22.28 -8.51 44.20
CA LEU A 197 -21.13 -7.81 43.61
C LEU A 197 -21.10 -7.86 42.08
N ARG A 198 -21.94 -8.69 41.44
CA ARG A 198 -22.07 -8.81 39.98
C ARG A 198 -23.25 -8.04 39.40
N GLU A 199 -24.29 -7.79 40.20
CA GLU A 199 -25.47 -7.02 39.77
C GLU A 199 -25.33 -5.49 39.97
N MET A 200 -24.27 -5.04 40.65
CA MET A 200 -23.89 -3.62 40.79
C MET A 200 -23.15 -3.10 39.56
#